data_AF-A0A2X3JS71-F1
#
_entry.id   AF-A0A2X3JS71-F1
#
_cell.length_a   1.000
_cell.length_b   1.000
_cell.length_c   1.000
_cell.angle_alpha   90.00
_cell.angle_beta   90.00
_cell.angle_gamma   90.00
#
_symmetry.space_group_name_H-M   'P 1'
#
loop_
_entity.id
_entity.type
_entity.pdbx_description
1 polymer ?
#
loop_
_entity_poly.entity_id
_entity_poly.type
_entity_poly.pdbx_seq_one_letter_code
_entity_poly.pdbx_strand_id
1 'polypeptide(L)'
;MALLQISEPGLSAAPHQRRLAAGIDLGTTNSLVATVRSGQAETLADHEGRHLLPSVVHYQQQGHSVGYDARTNAALDTANTISSVKRLMGRSLADIQQRYPHLPYQFQASENGLPMIETAAGLLNPVRVSADILKALAARAN
;
A
#
# COMPACT_ATOMS: atom_id res chain seq x y z
N MET A 1 11.18 -28.97 -3.88
CA MET A 1 10.20 -29.89 -3.26
C MET A 1 8.84 -29.24 -3.36
N ALA A 2 7.89 -29.88 -4.05
CA ALA A 2 6.51 -29.39 -4.12
C ALA A 2 5.81 -29.72 -2.80
N LEU A 3 5.18 -28.73 -2.17
CA LEU A 3 4.26 -28.97 -1.07
C LEU A 3 3.01 -29.64 -1.65
N LEU A 4 2.91 -30.95 -1.47
CA LEU A 4 1.68 -31.67 -1.74
C LEU A 4 0.65 -31.25 -0.69
N GLN A 5 -0.36 -30.50 -1.11
CA GLN A 5 -1.51 -30.20 -0.27
C GLN A 5 -2.38 -31.46 -0.20
N ILE A 6 -2.08 -32.30 0.78
CA ILE A 6 -2.84 -33.52 1.05
C ILE A 6 -4.13 -33.10 1.76
N SER A 7 -5.27 -33.32 1.13
CA SER A 7 -6.59 -33.08 1.74
C SER A 7 -7.21 -34.43 2.08
N GLU A 8 -7.83 -34.51 3.25
CA GLU A 8 -8.57 -35.70 3.68
C GLU A 8 -9.71 -36.03 2.70
N PRO A 9 -10.07 -37.31 2.52
CA PRO A 9 -11.21 -37.72 1.71
C PRO A 9 -12.49 -37.00 2.16
N GLY A 10 -13.14 -36.25 1.27
CA GLY A 10 -14.36 -35.49 1.56
C GLY A 10 -14.12 -34.05 2.09
N LEU A 11 -12.88 -33.65 2.37
CA LEU A 11 -12.51 -32.28 2.78
C LEU A 11 -11.77 -31.50 1.68
N SER A 12 -11.70 -32.04 0.47
CA SER A 12 -11.20 -31.28 -0.68
C SER A 12 -12.16 -30.12 -0.98
N ALA A 13 -11.66 -28.89 -0.91
CA ALA A 13 -12.42 -27.71 -1.34
C ALA A 13 -12.97 -27.95 -2.74
N ALA A 14 -14.23 -27.59 -2.97
CA ALA A 14 -14.84 -27.75 -4.28
C ALA A 14 -13.95 -27.04 -5.34
N PRO A 15 -13.76 -27.60 -6.54
CA PRO A 15 -12.78 -27.10 -7.52
C PRO A 15 -12.97 -25.62 -7.92
N HIS A 16 -14.16 -25.05 -7.66
CA HIS A 16 -14.53 -23.66 -7.90
C HIS A 16 -14.28 -22.72 -6.70
N GLN A 17 -13.86 -23.22 -5.54
CA GLN A 17 -13.51 -22.44 -4.34
C GLN A 17 -11.99 -22.33 -4.14
N ARG A 18 -11.24 -22.13 -5.22
CA ARG A 18 -9.83 -21.75 -5.08
C ARG A 18 -9.78 -20.32 -4.55
N ARG A 19 -9.52 -20.16 -3.25
CA ARG A 19 -9.11 -18.88 -2.69
C ARG A 19 -7.80 -18.48 -3.37
N LEU A 20 -7.87 -17.51 -4.27
CA LEU A 20 -6.67 -16.91 -4.86
C LEU A 20 -5.95 -16.14 -3.76
N ALA A 21 -4.71 -16.54 -3.50
CA ALA A 21 -3.83 -15.83 -2.58
C ALA A 21 -2.81 -15.03 -3.40
N ALA A 22 -2.57 -13.80 -2.96
CA ALA A 22 -1.51 -12.94 -3.48
C ALA A 22 -0.59 -12.53 -2.33
N GLY A 23 0.70 -12.50 -2.59
CA GLY A 23 1.70 -11.92 -1.71
C GLY A 23 1.90 -10.45 -2.07
N ILE A 24 1.87 -9.57 -1.08
CA ILE A 24 2.13 -8.14 -1.26
C ILE A 24 3.37 -7.76 -0.46
N ASP A 25 4.36 -7.19 -1.13
CA ASP A 25 5.42 -6.42 -0.48
C ASP A 25 5.02 -4.95 -0.46
N LEU A 26 4.58 -4.47 0.71
CA LEU A 26 4.31 -3.06 0.96
C LEU A 26 5.60 -2.41 1.44
N GLY A 27 6.47 -1.98 0.53
CA GLY A 27 7.72 -1.29 0.86
C GLY A 27 7.54 0.20 1.19
N THR A 28 8.64 0.85 1.58
CA THR A 28 8.64 2.29 1.88
C THR A 28 8.67 3.16 0.61
N THR A 29 9.40 2.69 -0.41
CA THR A 29 9.63 3.44 -1.65
C THR A 29 8.84 2.85 -2.81
N ASN A 30 8.89 1.52 -2.93
CA ASN A 30 8.16 0.77 -3.93
C ASN A 30 7.43 -0.39 -3.25
N SER A 31 6.37 -0.84 -3.88
CA SER A 31 5.60 -2.01 -3.49
C SER A 31 5.33 -2.87 -4.72
N LEU A 32 5.01 -4.15 -4.51
CA LEU A 32 4.63 -5.05 -5.59
C LEU A 32 3.66 -6.11 -5.07
N VAL A 33 3.02 -6.79 -6.01
CA VAL A 33 2.16 -7.95 -5.74
C VAL A 33 2.60 -9.13 -6.60
N ALA A 34 2.50 -10.32 -6.04
CA ALA A 34 2.89 -11.58 -6.66
C ALA A 34 1.90 -12.69 -6.33
N THR A 35 1.88 -13.74 -7.13
CA THR A 35 1.13 -14.96 -6.86
C THR A 35 1.99 -16.18 -7.21
N VAL A 36 1.47 -17.38 -6.93
CA VAL A 36 2.09 -18.65 -7.32
C VAL A 36 1.20 -19.34 -8.34
N ARG A 37 1.60 -19.37 -9.61
CA ARG A 37 0.97 -20.22 -10.65
C ARG A 37 1.86 -21.43 -10.93
N SER A 38 1.26 -22.62 -10.92
CA SER A 38 1.94 -23.88 -11.26
C SER A 38 3.25 -24.12 -10.48
N GLY A 39 3.29 -23.71 -9.21
CA GLY A 39 4.45 -23.88 -8.33
C GLY A 39 5.57 -22.87 -8.55
N GLN A 40 5.40 -21.88 -9.44
CA GLN A 40 6.36 -20.80 -9.66
C GLN A 40 5.78 -19.47 -9.16
N ALA A 41 6.60 -18.72 -8.42
CA ALA A 41 6.24 -17.37 -8.00
C ALA A 41 6.43 -16.40 -9.16
N GLU A 42 5.43 -15.55 -9.41
CA GLU A 42 5.51 -14.51 -10.42
C GLU A 42 4.88 -13.21 -9.91
N THR A 43 5.41 -12.08 -10.39
CA THR A 43 4.89 -10.76 -10.08
C THR A 43 3.75 -10.39 -11.03
N LEU A 44 2.81 -9.60 -10.55
CA LEU A 44 1.67 -9.13 -11.34
C LEU A 44 1.91 -7.67 -11.75
N ALA A 45 2.08 -7.48 -13.05
CA ALA A 45 2.26 -6.15 -13.65
C ALA A 45 0.94 -5.38 -13.70
N ASP A 46 1.03 -4.05 -13.78
CA ASP A 46 -0.10 -3.24 -14.22
C ASP A 46 -0.31 -3.30 -15.75
N HIS A 47 -1.27 -2.54 -16.25
CA HIS A 47 -1.63 -2.47 -17.67
C HIS A 47 -0.51 -1.91 -18.57
N GLU A 48 0.49 -1.23 -18.01
CA GLU A 48 1.67 -0.74 -18.73
C GLU A 48 2.86 -1.71 -18.63
N GLY A 49 2.67 -2.89 -18.06
CA GLY A 49 3.73 -3.89 -17.86
C GLY A 49 4.66 -3.58 -16.68
N ARG A 50 4.30 -2.65 -15.79
CA ARG A 50 5.14 -2.28 -14.64
C ARG A 50 4.83 -3.17 -13.44
N HIS A 51 5.85 -3.88 -12.99
CA HIS A 51 5.73 -4.76 -11.81
C HIS A 51 5.83 -4.02 -10.48
N LEU A 52 6.64 -2.96 -10.42
CA LEU A 52 6.74 -2.11 -9.24
C LEU A 52 5.62 -1.06 -9.23
N LEU A 53 5.25 -0.62 -8.03
CA LEU A 53 4.36 0.50 -7.78
C LEU A 53 5.08 1.43 -6.79
N PRO A 54 5.36 2.70 -7.12
CA PRO A 54 5.83 3.67 -6.13
C PRO A 54 4.86 3.72 -4.94
N SER A 55 5.38 3.67 -3.72
CA SER A 55 4.60 3.74 -2.48
C SER A 55 4.22 5.19 -2.17
N VAL A 56 3.45 5.78 -3.09
CA VAL A 56 3.09 7.19 -3.11
C VAL A 56 1.59 7.32 -3.38
N VAL A 57 0.93 8.22 -2.66
CA VAL A 57 -0.48 8.57 -2.86
C VAL A 57 -0.59 10.08 -2.93
N HIS A 58 -1.30 10.60 -3.93
CA HIS A 58 -1.62 12.03 -4.04
C HIS A 58 -3.10 12.23 -3.83
N TYR A 59 -3.46 13.01 -2.82
CA TYR A 59 -4.84 13.26 -2.41
C TYR A 59 -5.36 14.58 -2.98
N GLN A 60 -6.58 14.55 -3.49
CA GLN A 60 -7.32 15.72 -3.95
C GLN A 60 -8.64 15.82 -3.19
N GLN A 61 -9.36 16.94 -3.31
CA GLN A 61 -10.70 17.07 -2.69
C GLN A 61 -11.65 15.95 -3.12
N GLN A 62 -11.53 15.49 -4.36
CA GLN A 62 -12.34 14.42 -4.93
C GLN A 62 -11.42 13.31 -5.47
N GLY A 63 -11.12 12.34 -4.61
CA GLY A 63 -10.35 11.16 -4.98
C GLY A 63 -8.85 11.28 -4.71
N HIS A 64 -8.12 10.31 -5.24
CA HIS A 64 -6.68 10.21 -5.09
C HIS A 64 -6.08 9.41 -6.25
N SER A 65 -4.81 9.67 -6.55
CA SER A 65 -3.99 8.83 -7.43
C SER A 65 -2.96 8.06 -6.60
N VAL A 66 -2.47 6.93 -7.13
CA VAL A 66 -1.50 6.06 -6.44
C VAL A 66 -0.36 5.74 -7.42
N GLY A 67 0.85 5.56 -6.92
CA GLY A 67 1.95 5.02 -7.71
C GLY A 67 2.66 6.07 -8.57
N TYR A 68 2.86 5.73 -9.84
CA TYR A 68 3.57 6.58 -10.79
C TYR A 68 2.85 7.91 -11.01
N ASP A 69 1.51 7.88 -11.17
CA ASP A 69 0.71 9.09 -11.36
C ASP A 69 0.80 10.02 -10.16
N ALA A 70 0.68 9.48 -8.94
CA ALA A 70 0.84 10.24 -7.71
C ALA A 70 2.24 10.85 -7.60
N ARG A 71 3.28 10.10 -7.96
CA ARG A 71 4.68 10.53 -7.88
C ARG A 71 4.97 11.76 -8.74
N THR A 72 4.25 11.96 -9.85
CA THR A 72 4.43 13.16 -10.69
C THR A 72 4.13 14.46 -9.96
N ASN A 73 3.27 14.41 -8.93
CA ASN A 73 2.87 15.56 -8.12
C ASN A 73 3.82 15.83 -6.93
N ALA A 74 4.80 14.96 -6.67
CA ALA A 74 5.63 15.04 -5.47
C ALA A 74 6.44 16.34 -5.33
N ALA A 75 6.72 17.04 -6.45
CA ALA A 75 7.41 18.33 -6.44
C ALA A 75 6.46 19.54 -6.51
N LEU A 76 5.22 19.33 -6.99
CA LEU A 76 4.25 20.40 -7.26
C LEU A 76 3.26 20.58 -6.10
N ASP A 77 2.91 19.48 -5.44
CA ASP A 77 1.94 19.42 -4.35
C ASP A 77 2.46 18.47 -3.26
N THR A 78 3.53 18.92 -2.60
CA THR A 78 4.28 18.15 -1.60
C THR A 78 3.46 17.84 -0.35
N ALA A 79 2.54 18.73 0.03
CA ALA A 79 1.70 18.56 1.22
C ALA A 79 0.66 17.44 1.04
N ASN A 80 0.13 17.27 -0.18
CA ASN A 80 -0.89 16.25 -0.47
C ASN A 80 -0.34 14.99 -1.13
N THR A 81 0.94 14.98 -1.52
CA THR A 81 1.62 13.81 -2.11
C THR A 81 2.42 13.05 -1.05
N ILE A 82 1.79 12.04 -0.47
CA ILE A 82 2.33 11.28 0.65
C ILE A 82 3.20 10.13 0.13
N SER A 83 4.45 10.11 0.58
CA SER A 83 5.46 9.09 0.29
C SER A 83 6.06 8.59 1.59
N SER A 84 6.77 7.46 1.55
CA SER A 84 7.45 6.91 2.74
C SER A 84 6.52 6.66 3.95
N VAL A 85 5.20 6.51 3.73
CA VAL A 85 4.21 6.42 4.81
C VAL A 85 4.46 5.23 5.75
N LYS A 86 5.11 4.16 5.27
CA LYS A 86 5.54 3.02 6.07
C LYS A 86 6.45 3.42 7.25
N ARG A 87 7.21 4.52 7.13
CA ARG A 87 8.05 5.03 8.23
C ARG A 87 7.25 5.65 9.37
N LEU A 88 6.02 6.07 9.10
CA LEU A 88 5.10 6.72 10.06
C LEU A 88 4.24 5.70 10.82
N MET A 89 4.04 4.52 10.25
CA MET A 89 3.21 3.48 10.86
C MET A 89 3.78 3.00 12.20
N GLY A 90 2.89 2.82 13.18
CA GLY A 90 3.25 2.31 14.51
C GLY A 90 4.06 3.30 15.36
N ARG A 91 4.06 4.60 15.01
CA ARG A 91 4.76 5.65 15.76
C ARG A 91 3.78 6.69 16.30
N SER A 92 4.16 7.34 17.40
CA SER A 92 3.49 8.56 17.86
C SER A 92 3.81 9.74 16.95
N LEU A 93 3.00 10.80 17.00
CA LEU A 93 3.30 12.03 16.28
C LEU A 93 4.62 12.66 16.77
N ALA A 94 4.86 12.65 18.09
CA ALA A 94 6.09 13.19 18.68
C ALA A 94 7.35 12.48 18.13
N ASP A 95 7.32 11.15 18.03
CA ASP A 95 8.43 10.37 17.45
C ASP A 95 8.69 10.73 15.99
N ILE A 96 7.63 10.98 15.21
CA ILE A 96 7.74 11.36 13.80
C ILE A 96 8.37 12.74 13.67
N GLN A 97 7.89 13.72 14.45
CA GLN A 97 8.43 15.08 14.41
C GLN A 97 9.90 15.12 14.84
N GLN A 98 10.31 14.30 15.80
CA GLN A 98 11.71 14.19 16.22
C GLN A 98 12.59 13.52 15.15
N ARG A 99 12.14 12.41 14.54
CA ARG A 99 12.95 11.61 13.60
C ARG A 99 12.97 12.18 12.19
N TYR A 100 11.89 12.85 11.78
CA TYR A 100 11.68 13.32 10.42
C TYR A 100 11.21 14.78 10.41
N PRO A 101 12.02 15.72 10.94
CA PRO A 101 11.59 17.12 11.16
C PRO A 101 11.33 17.91 9.87
N HIS A 102 11.74 17.38 8.72
CA HIS A 102 11.66 18.06 7.42
C HIS A 102 10.67 17.40 6.46
N LEU A 103 9.75 16.57 6.96
CA LEU A 103 8.66 16.07 6.12
C LEU A 103 7.79 17.25 5.65
N PRO A 104 7.35 17.27 4.39
CA PRO A 104 6.51 18.35 3.86
C PRO A 104 5.05 18.26 4.33
N TYR A 105 4.72 17.24 5.13
CA TYR A 105 3.36 16.95 5.55
C TYR A 105 2.95 17.79 6.76
N GLN A 106 1.71 18.26 6.73
CA GLN A 106 1.09 18.87 7.90
C GLN A 106 0.44 17.76 8.73
N PHE A 107 0.68 17.80 10.04
CA PHE A 107 0.22 16.77 10.96
C PHE A 107 -0.63 17.36 12.08
N GLN A 108 -1.64 16.60 12.48
CA GLN A 108 -2.39 16.80 13.73
C GLN A 108 -2.24 15.57 14.62
N ALA A 109 -2.27 15.79 15.94
CA ALA A 109 -2.41 14.71 16.89
C ALA A 109 -3.87 14.25 16.93
N SER A 110 -4.11 12.95 16.82
CA SER A 110 -5.35 12.37 17.33
C SER A 110 -5.40 12.45 18.86
N GLU A 111 -6.55 12.12 19.45
CA GLU A 111 -6.75 12.10 20.92
C GLU A 111 -5.70 11.25 21.66
N ASN A 112 -5.22 10.16 21.02
CA ASN A 112 -4.21 9.26 21.58
C ASN A 112 -2.77 9.60 21.14
N GLY A 113 -2.53 10.78 20.57
CA GLY A 113 -1.20 11.22 20.12
C GLY A 113 -0.68 10.51 18.86
N LEU A 114 -1.51 9.73 18.17
CA LEU A 114 -1.17 9.14 16.87
C LEU A 114 -1.21 10.21 15.76
N PRO A 115 -0.35 10.09 14.74
CA PRO A 115 -0.27 11.05 13.64
C PRO A 115 -1.50 10.98 12.74
N MET A 116 -2.13 12.13 12.51
CA MET A 116 -3.07 12.37 11.43
C MET A 116 -2.41 13.31 10.41
N ILE A 117 -2.47 12.97 9.13
CA ILE A 117 -1.92 13.75 8.03
C ILE A 117 -3.05 14.61 7.47
N GLU A 118 -2.83 15.92 7.42
CA GLU A 118 -3.74 16.85 6.76
C GLU A 118 -3.56 16.78 5.25
N THR A 119 -4.64 16.52 4.52
CA THR A 119 -4.64 16.48 3.07
C THR A 119 -5.88 17.20 2.52
N ALA A 120 -5.92 17.44 1.21
CA ALA A 120 -7.09 17.96 0.51
C ALA A 120 -8.31 17.03 0.62
N ALA A 121 -8.10 15.73 0.90
CA ALA A 121 -9.16 14.76 1.17
C ALA A 121 -9.59 14.72 2.66
N GLY A 122 -9.05 15.61 3.49
CA GLY A 122 -9.26 15.64 4.94
C GLY A 122 -8.14 14.95 5.73
N LEU A 123 -8.42 14.65 7.00
CA LEU A 123 -7.47 14.02 7.92
C LEU A 123 -7.36 12.51 7.65
N LEU A 124 -6.15 12.05 7.36
CA LEU A 124 -5.86 10.64 7.07
C LEU A 124 -4.77 10.10 7.98
N ASN A 125 -4.97 8.92 8.54
CA ASN A 125 -3.89 8.25 9.29
C ASN A 125 -2.96 7.46 8.33
N PRO A 126 -1.72 7.13 8.75
CA PRO A 126 -0.78 6.36 7.93
C PRO A 126 -1.32 5.00 7.45
N VAL A 127 -2.18 4.35 8.24
CA VAL A 127 -2.80 3.07 7.88
C VAL A 127 -3.72 3.24 6.66
N ARG A 128 -4.49 4.33 6.60
CA ARG A 128 -5.38 4.61 5.48
C ARG A 128 -4.61 4.85 4.20
N VAL A 129 -3.52 5.63 4.25
CA VAL A 129 -2.65 5.86 3.09
C VAL A 129 -2.05 4.55 2.58
N SER A 130 -1.53 3.71 3.49
CA SER A 130 -1.05 2.37 3.15
C SER A 130 -2.15 1.50 2.53
N ALA A 131 -3.39 1.59 3.02
CA ALA A 131 -4.52 0.83 2.49
C ALA A 131 -4.86 1.23 1.05
N ASP A 132 -4.73 2.50 0.68
CA ASP A 132 -4.96 2.94 -0.69
C ASP A 132 -3.86 2.41 -1.66
N ILE A 133 -2.61 2.27 -1.19
CA ILE A 133 -1.54 1.56 -1.92
C ILE A 133 -1.89 0.06 -2.08
N LEU A 134 -2.35 -0.58 -1.01
CA LEU A 134 -2.72 -2.00 -1.02
C LEU A 134 -3.89 -2.28 -1.98
N LYS A 135 -4.90 -1.39 -2.06
CA LYS A 135 -6.01 -1.54 -3.02
C LYS A 135 -5.52 -1.48 -4.47
N ALA A 136 -4.60 -0.58 -4.79
CA ALA A 136 -4.02 -0.49 -6.13
C ALA A 136 -3.25 -1.76 -6.52
N LEU A 137 -2.56 -2.39 -5.57
CA LEU A 137 -1.89 -3.68 -5.78
C LEU A 137 -2.88 -4.84 -5.89
N ALA A 138 -3.88 -4.89 -5.01
CA ALA A 138 -4.92 -5.93 -5.03
C ALA A 138 -5.70 -5.94 -6.34
N ALA A 139 -5.95 -4.77 -6.95
CA ALA A 139 -6.61 -4.67 -8.25
C ALA A 139 -5.83 -5.37 -9.39
N ARG A 140 -4.52 -5.59 -9.24
CA ARG A 140 -3.69 -6.33 -10.21
C ARG A 140 -3.79 -7.86 -10.03
N ALA A 141 -4.38 -8.32 -8.93
CA ALA A 141 -4.50 -9.73 -8.56
C ALA A 141 -5.87 -10.35 -8.87
N ASN A 142 -6.76 -9.60 -9.52
CA ASN A 142 -8.08 -10.04 -9.96
C ASN A 142 -8.03 -10.67 -11.35
#